data_AF-A0A1M5CDQ8-F1
#
_entry.id   AF-A0A1M5CDQ8-F1
#
_cell.length_a   1.000
_cell.length_b   1.000
_cell.length_c   1.000
_cell.angle_alpha   90.00
_cell.angle_beta   90.00
_cell.angle_gamma   90.00
#
_symmetry.space_group_name_H-M   'P 1'
#
loop_
_entity.id
_entity.type
_entity.pdbx_description
1 polymer ?
#
loop_
_entity_poly.entity_id
_entity_poly.type
_entity_poly.pdbx_seq_one_letter_code
_entity_poly.pdbx_strand_id
1 'polypeptide(L)'
;MRKLYHHSATIEVSEVLDRLPVNKEADKELQALRNPIVTTALFELRKLVNELLDLYGSIDEIKVEMARDLKVSKMQRNKIRREQKRLEKENDRVKARLIEEGQRVTHDSILLYKLWEECKHTCPYTGKTISIQQLFSGEVQIEHIHPWSRSLNDSFANKTLCYADENRRKGDKTPYEFYGSDEANWSAIKERALKLFSDTKEYPNAYQKFKRFVQQKFDDDFSTRQLNDTRFISKEAKNYLLKICKNVQVSPGQATSNLRQKWGMNNILNDANEKTREDHRHHAIDALVMACTKVSYVQELSRWNRYNRNTELKQFPLPWESFRRDAEVAVERILVSHKRVANDITVRTKTVEKNGKKYTNLGVAARGQLHKETVYGKRTVHGEEAFHVRKSIDSIETEKQLEKVVDEAIKNGIRKRVMELGGFVKGNLPANTFFIVDENGIKQPQLFLPNKNGEPVPILKVRMRENIGGAEQLKDNVNQWVNPRNNHHVLIYKNEKGNMKEDVVTFWTVVERKRTGQPVYQLPPDGKEIVTTLHINDMFLLGLDKNQVDWQSLDYDILKEHLYRVQKLTSGDYFFRKHLSSTVTDNQFYQIRGFGDGKTGWFTFKPLKVKISVSGQIQKL
;
A
#
# COMPACT_ATOMS: atom_id res chain seq x y z
N MET A 1 -43.35 26.83 8.02
CA MET A 1 -41.96 26.31 7.91
C MET A 1 -41.94 24.83 8.27
N ARG A 2 -41.79 23.94 7.27
CA ARG A 2 -41.66 22.49 7.49
C ARG A 2 -40.26 22.18 8.03
N LYS A 3 -40.19 21.48 9.17
CA LYS A 3 -38.94 21.10 9.85
C LYS A 3 -38.02 20.30 8.93
N LEU A 4 -36.81 20.79 8.76
CA LEU A 4 -35.73 20.26 7.92
C LEU A 4 -34.74 19.41 8.74
N TYR A 5 -35.21 18.49 9.58
CA TYR A 5 -34.35 17.56 10.33
C TYR A 5 -35.08 16.24 10.60
N HIS A 6 -34.79 15.22 9.79
CA HIS A 6 -35.19 13.84 10.06
C HIS A 6 -34.02 13.12 10.74
N HIS A 7 -33.95 13.19 12.06
CA HIS A 7 -33.00 12.41 12.86
C HIS A 7 -33.58 11.05 13.22
N SER A 8 -33.78 10.23 12.20
CA SER A 8 -34.05 8.80 12.31
C SER A 8 -34.31 8.31 10.89
N ALA A 9 -33.27 7.81 10.22
CA ALA A 9 -33.51 6.88 9.15
C ALA A 9 -34.17 5.67 9.81
N THR A 10 -35.46 5.49 9.52
CA THR A 10 -36.24 4.33 9.89
C THR A 10 -35.40 3.11 9.52
N ILE A 11 -35.08 2.25 10.50
CA ILE A 11 -34.54 0.93 10.22
C ILE A 11 -35.72 0.19 9.59
N GLU A 12 -35.85 0.30 8.27
CA GLU A 12 -36.66 -0.66 7.53
C GLU A 12 -36.06 -2.03 7.86
N VAL A 13 -36.89 -2.91 8.42
CA VAL A 13 -36.53 -4.31 8.63
C VAL A 13 -36.39 -4.89 7.23
N SER A 14 -35.20 -4.76 6.66
CA SER A 14 -34.87 -5.37 5.38
C SER A 14 -34.90 -6.86 5.61
N GLU A 15 -35.75 -7.57 4.87
CA GLU A 15 -35.61 -9.01 4.73
C GLU A 15 -34.16 -9.32 4.37
N VAL A 16 -33.60 -10.32 5.05
CA VAL A 16 -32.24 -10.78 4.78
C VAL A 16 -32.26 -11.41 3.40
N LEU A 17 -31.47 -10.86 2.49
CA LEU A 17 -31.34 -11.38 1.14
C LEU A 17 -30.52 -12.67 1.17
N ASP A 18 -30.86 -13.62 0.30
CA ASP A 18 -30.06 -14.83 0.11
C ASP A 18 -28.69 -14.54 -0.52
N ARG A 19 -28.55 -13.40 -1.21
CA ARG A 19 -27.33 -12.99 -1.90
C ARG A 19 -27.25 -11.48 -2.08
N LEU A 20 -26.03 -10.92 -2.09
CA LEU A 20 -25.82 -9.52 -2.42
C LEU A 20 -26.09 -9.27 -3.92
N PRO A 21 -26.91 -8.27 -4.28
CA PRO A 21 -27.33 -8.05 -5.66
C PRO A 21 -26.19 -7.59 -6.57
N VAL A 22 -26.18 -8.11 -7.79
CA VAL A 22 -25.17 -7.84 -8.85
C VAL A 22 -25.74 -7.09 -10.06
N ASN A 23 -26.97 -6.58 -9.95
CA ASN A 23 -27.63 -5.85 -11.03
C ASN A 23 -27.10 -4.40 -11.15
N LYS A 24 -27.46 -3.72 -12.25
CA LYS A 24 -27.02 -2.34 -12.54
C LYS A 24 -27.42 -1.33 -11.46
N GLU A 25 -28.51 -1.57 -10.75
CA GLU A 25 -29.01 -0.70 -9.68
C GLU A 25 -28.16 -0.82 -8.41
N ALA A 26 -27.84 -2.05 -7.99
CA ALA A 26 -26.91 -2.31 -6.90
C ALA A 26 -25.51 -1.72 -7.19
N ASP A 27 -25.06 -1.81 -8.45
CA ASP A 27 -23.80 -1.18 -8.86
C ASP A 27 -23.86 0.36 -8.72
N LYS A 28 -24.98 1.00 -9.06
CA LYS A 28 -25.17 2.44 -8.88
C LYS A 28 -25.19 2.84 -7.41
N GLU A 29 -25.82 2.04 -6.55
CA GLU A 29 -25.85 2.26 -5.10
C GLU A 29 -24.43 2.30 -4.52
N LEU A 30 -23.60 1.29 -4.83
CA LEU A 30 -22.20 1.24 -4.40
C LEU A 30 -21.35 2.39 -4.96
N GLN A 31 -21.65 2.84 -6.17
CA GLN A 31 -20.98 3.99 -6.79
C GLN A 31 -21.42 5.35 -6.22
N ALA A 32 -22.60 5.42 -5.59
CA ALA A 32 -23.11 6.65 -4.98
C ALA A 32 -22.34 7.08 -3.73
N LEU A 33 -21.53 6.18 -3.13
CA LEU A 33 -20.70 6.46 -1.95
C LEU A 33 -19.58 7.50 -2.20
N ARG A 34 -19.35 7.92 -3.46
CA ARG A 34 -18.39 8.96 -3.88
C ARG A 34 -16.94 8.75 -3.41
N ASN A 35 -16.58 7.56 -2.93
CA ASN A 35 -15.21 7.18 -2.59
C ASN A 35 -14.79 5.93 -3.39
N PRO A 36 -14.02 6.09 -4.48
CA PRO A 36 -13.64 4.98 -5.36
C PRO A 36 -12.91 3.83 -4.67
N ILE A 37 -12.15 4.12 -3.62
CA ILE A 37 -11.41 3.11 -2.85
C ILE A 37 -12.40 2.24 -2.07
N VAL A 38 -13.36 2.87 -1.38
CA VAL A 38 -14.42 2.19 -0.63
C VAL A 38 -15.28 1.36 -1.58
N THR A 39 -15.76 1.97 -2.67
CA THR A 39 -16.57 1.29 -3.69
C THR A 39 -15.85 0.05 -4.23
N THR A 40 -14.54 0.15 -4.51
CA THR A 40 -13.76 -1.01 -4.98
C THR A 40 -13.68 -2.11 -3.92
N ALA A 41 -13.45 -1.76 -2.65
CA ALA A 41 -13.40 -2.73 -1.56
C ALA A 41 -14.75 -3.45 -1.38
N LEU A 42 -15.86 -2.71 -1.42
CA LEU A 42 -17.20 -3.29 -1.32
C LEU A 42 -17.54 -4.19 -2.52
N PHE A 43 -17.08 -3.87 -3.73
CA PHE A 43 -17.24 -4.76 -4.88
C PHE A 43 -16.47 -6.08 -4.73
N GLU A 44 -15.24 -6.06 -4.22
CA GLU A 44 -14.51 -7.31 -3.97
C GLU A 44 -15.11 -8.10 -2.81
N LEU A 45 -15.57 -7.41 -1.76
CA LEU A 45 -16.30 -8.03 -0.65
C LEU A 45 -17.61 -8.68 -1.12
N ARG A 46 -18.38 -8.02 -2.01
CA ARG A 46 -19.58 -8.58 -2.64
C ARG A 46 -19.28 -9.91 -3.34
N LYS A 47 -18.20 -9.97 -4.12
CA LYS A 47 -17.81 -11.21 -4.83
C LYS A 47 -17.48 -12.31 -3.84
N LEU A 48 -16.65 -12.00 -2.83
CA LEU A 48 -16.21 -12.98 -1.84
C LEU A 48 -17.39 -13.53 -1.07
N VAL A 49 -18.26 -12.66 -0.54
CA VAL A 49 -19.43 -13.07 0.24
C VAL A 49 -20.38 -13.92 -0.60
N ASN A 50 -20.67 -13.50 -1.84
CA ASN A 50 -21.53 -14.30 -2.72
C ASN A 50 -20.92 -15.68 -3.04
N GLU A 51 -19.61 -15.76 -3.26
CA GLU A 51 -18.94 -17.04 -3.50
C GLU A 51 -18.95 -17.93 -2.24
N LEU A 52 -18.79 -17.35 -1.04
CA LEU A 52 -18.90 -18.09 0.21
C LEU A 52 -20.33 -18.60 0.47
N LEU A 53 -21.35 -17.78 0.16
CA LEU A 53 -22.76 -18.19 0.24
C LEU A 53 -23.05 -19.36 -0.70
N ASP A 54 -22.45 -19.37 -1.90
CA ASP A 54 -22.61 -20.45 -2.88
C ASP A 54 -21.95 -21.77 -2.43
N LEU A 55 -20.85 -21.68 -1.68
CA LEU A 55 -20.09 -22.84 -1.21
C LEU A 55 -20.60 -23.42 0.11
N TYR A 56 -21.05 -22.57 1.03
CA TYR A 56 -21.34 -22.95 2.42
C TYR A 56 -22.77 -22.64 2.88
N GLY A 57 -23.58 -21.96 2.05
CA GLY A 57 -24.92 -21.52 2.43
C GLY A 57 -24.94 -20.26 3.29
N SER A 58 -26.03 -20.05 4.04
CA SER A 58 -26.24 -18.85 4.84
C SER A 58 -25.20 -18.67 5.96
N ILE A 59 -24.86 -17.42 6.27
CA ILE A 59 -23.85 -17.07 7.28
C ILE A 59 -24.51 -16.49 8.53
N ASP A 60 -24.25 -17.10 9.70
CA ASP A 60 -24.85 -16.69 10.98
C ASP A 60 -24.25 -15.38 11.54
N GLU A 61 -22.95 -15.18 11.38
CA GLU A 61 -22.21 -14.03 11.90
C GLU A 61 -21.11 -13.59 10.93
N ILE A 62 -21.01 -12.28 10.69
CA ILE A 62 -19.95 -11.69 9.88
C ILE A 62 -19.15 -10.69 10.71
N LYS A 63 -17.85 -10.95 10.85
CA LYS A 63 -16.88 -10.04 11.47
C LYS A 63 -15.95 -9.45 10.42
N VAL A 64 -15.86 -8.12 10.38
CA VAL A 64 -15.04 -7.41 9.39
C VAL A 64 -14.04 -6.47 10.05
N GLU A 65 -12.82 -6.46 9.55
CA GLU A 65 -11.83 -5.43 9.86
C GLU A 65 -11.47 -4.68 8.58
N MET A 66 -11.79 -3.38 8.53
CA MET A 66 -11.35 -2.54 7.42
C MET A 66 -9.89 -2.07 7.62
N ALA A 67 -9.06 -2.09 6.58
CA ALA A 67 -7.68 -1.66 6.67
C ALA A 67 -7.54 -0.17 7.05
N ARG A 68 -6.55 0.17 7.89
CA ARG A 68 -6.33 1.54 8.38
C ARG A 68 -6.11 2.54 7.25
N ASP A 69 -5.43 2.15 6.18
CA ASP A 69 -5.10 3.03 5.06
C ASP A 69 -6.31 3.37 4.17
N LEU A 70 -7.33 2.51 4.15
CA LEU A 70 -8.60 2.79 3.45
C LEU A 70 -9.45 3.81 4.23
N LYS A 71 -9.16 3.97 5.53
CA LYS A 71 -9.87 4.88 6.45
C LYS A 71 -9.34 6.32 6.40
N VAL A 72 -8.21 6.57 5.71
CA VAL A 72 -7.50 7.87 5.74
C VAL A 72 -7.24 8.45 4.35
N SER A 73 -7.22 9.78 4.24
CA SER A 73 -6.99 10.46 2.96
C SER A 73 -5.55 10.32 2.47
N LYS A 74 -5.29 10.59 1.17
CA LYS A 74 -3.91 10.61 0.63
C LYS A 74 -3.00 11.57 1.41
N MET A 75 -3.52 12.73 1.79
CA MET A 75 -2.80 13.72 2.59
C MET A 75 -2.44 13.18 3.98
N GLN A 76 -3.39 12.53 4.65
CA GLN A 76 -3.15 11.90 5.95
C GLN A 76 -2.15 10.74 5.86
N ARG A 77 -2.23 9.89 4.82
CA ARG A 77 -1.24 8.84 4.56
C ARG A 77 0.17 9.41 4.39
N ASN A 78 0.30 10.51 3.65
CA ASN A 78 1.59 11.20 3.51
C ASN A 78 2.09 11.77 4.85
N LYS A 79 1.20 12.32 5.69
CA LYS A 79 1.54 12.79 7.05
C LYS A 79 2.04 11.63 7.92
N ILE A 80 1.33 10.49 7.92
CA ILE A 80 1.73 9.28 8.65
C ILE A 80 3.10 8.80 8.18
N ARG A 81 3.34 8.74 6.87
CA ARG A 81 4.63 8.31 6.31
C ARG A 81 5.78 9.25 6.69
N ARG A 82 5.55 10.56 6.67
CA ARG A 82 6.54 11.56 7.14
C ARG A 82 6.84 11.39 8.63
N GLU A 83 5.80 11.16 9.42
CA GLU A 83 5.93 10.93 10.86
C GLU A 83 6.69 9.63 11.16
N GLN A 84 6.43 8.55 10.43
CA GLN A 84 7.19 7.30 10.56
C GLN A 84 8.68 7.50 10.31
N LYS A 85 9.04 8.22 9.24
CA LYS A 85 10.45 8.56 8.94
C LYS A 85 11.08 9.43 10.03
N ARG A 86 10.31 10.35 10.61
CA ARG A 86 10.77 11.16 11.75
C ARG A 86 11.05 10.27 12.95
N LEU A 87 10.11 9.40 13.32
CA LEU A 87 10.24 8.47 14.44
C LEU A 87 11.40 7.48 14.26
N GLU A 88 11.68 7.04 13.03
CA GLU A 88 12.82 6.19 12.70
C GLU A 88 14.15 6.90 13.01
N LYS A 89 14.32 8.14 12.53
CA LYS A 89 15.49 8.97 12.85
C LYS A 89 15.64 9.24 14.34
N GLU A 90 14.54 9.54 15.03
CA GLU A 90 14.55 9.74 16.48
C GLU A 90 14.95 8.46 17.21
N ASN A 91 14.48 7.28 16.76
CA ASN A 91 14.89 6.01 17.34
C ASN A 91 16.40 5.78 17.15
N ASP A 92 16.96 6.08 15.99
CA ASP A 92 18.40 5.91 15.75
C ASP A 92 19.24 6.86 16.62
N ARG A 93 18.79 8.10 16.81
CA ARG A 93 19.40 9.04 17.77
C ARG A 93 19.40 8.47 19.19
N VAL A 94 18.25 7.95 19.65
CA VAL A 94 18.12 7.38 21.00
C VAL A 94 18.99 6.13 21.16
N LYS A 95 19.11 5.29 20.13
CA LYS A 95 20.03 4.15 20.16
C LYS A 95 21.48 4.59 20.37
N ALA A 96 21.93 5.64 19.66
CA ALA A 96 23.28 6.17 19.83
C ALA A 96 23.51 6.68 21.27
N ARG A 97 22.55 7.44 21.81
CA ARG A 97 22.61 7.91 23.21
C ARG A 97 22.66 6.78 24.23
N LEU A 98 21.87 5.72 24.05
CA LEU A 98 21.90 4.57 24.95
C LEU A 98 23.26 3.88 24.95
N ILE A 99 23.93 3.80 23.80
CA ILE A 99 25.28 3.23 23.68
C ILE A 99 26.30 4.13 24.39
N GLU A 100 26.22 5.45 24.24
CA GLU A 100 27.08 6.42 24.95
C GLU A 100 26.95 6.28 26.48
N GLU A 101 25.73 6.05 26.98
CA GLU A 101 25.43 5.87 28.41
C GLU A 101 25.71 4.43 28.93
N GLY A 102 26.31 3.57 28.11
CA GLY A 102 26.66 2.20 28.48
C GLY A 102 25.45 1.27 28.68
N GLN A 103 24.29 1.62 28.13
CA GLN A 103 23.05 0.86 28.27
C GLN A 103 22.79 -0.07 27.09
N ARG A 104 22.23 -1.25 27.37
CA ARG A 104 21.83 -2.20 26.33
C ARG A 104 20.69 -1.62 25.51
N VAL A 105 20.84 -1.62 24.18
CA VAL A 105 19.78 -1.22 23.25
C VAL A 105 18.72 -2.31 23.19
N THR A 106 17.57 -2.03 23.77
CA THR A 106 16.38 -2.90 23.77
C THR A 106 15.15 -2.05 23.47
N HIS A 107 14.03 -2.67 23.10
CA HIS A 107 12.76 -1.95 22.93
C HIS A 107 12.39 -1.14 24.18
N ASP A 108 12.59 -1.72 25.38
CA ASP A 108 12.16 -1.12 26.63
C ASP A 108 13.12 0.00 27.08
N SER A 109 14.43 -0.15 26.86
CA SER A 109 15.38 0.94 27.15
C SER A 109 15.21 2.14 26.21
N ILE A 110 14.91 1.92 24.93
CA ILE A 110 14.54 3.00 23.99
C ILE A 110 13.26 3.71 24.47
N LEU A 111 12.25 2.95 24.90
CA LEU A 111 10.99 3.51 25.36
C LEU A 111 11.15 4.32 26.66
N LEU A 112 11.89 3.80 27.64
CA LEU A 112 12.23 4.50 28.88
C LEU A 112 12.91 5.83 28.59
N TYR A 113 13.94 5.83 27.74
CA TYR A 113 14.70 7.04 27.39
C TYR A 113 13.79 8.09 26.72
N LYS A 114 12.94 7.66 25.78
CA LYS A 114 12.01 8.58 25.10
C LYS A 114 10.99 9.20 26.04
N LEU A 115 10.45 8.41 26.98
CA LEU A 115 9.52 8.92 27.99
C LEU A 115 10.22 9.85 28.98
N TRP A 116 11.50 9.57 29.30
CA TRP A 116 12.33 10.40 30.17
C TRP A 116 12.58 11.78 29.57
N GLU A 117 13.00 11.87 28.32
CA GLU A 117 13.17 13.14 27.60
C GLU A 117 11.83 13.89 27.45
N GLU A 118 10.75 13.20 27.06
CA GLU A 118 9.43 13.82 26.89
C GLU A 118 8.92 14.41 28.21
N CYS A 119 9.17 13.75 29.34
CA CYS A 119 8.80 14.24 30.67
C CYS A 119 9.85 15.19 31.27
N LYS A 120 10.79 15.72 30.46
CA LYS A 120 11.84 16.65 30.90
C LYS A 120 12.59 16.14 32.14
N HIS A 121 12.89 14.84 32.14
CA HIS A 121 13.61 14.14 33.18
C HIS A 121 12.92 14.20 34.56
N THR A 122 11.59 14.38 34.60
CA THR A 122 10.83 14.56 35.83
C THR A 122 9.65 13.61 35.87
N CYS A 123 9.37 13.01 37.03
CA CYS A 123 8.17 12.19 37.22
C CYS A 123 6.91 13.06 37.17
N PRO A 124 5.95 12.81 36.26
CA PRO A 124 4.72 13.60 36.19
C PRO A 124 3.83 13.48 37.43
N TYR A 125 3.88 12.34 38.10
CA TYR A 125 3.08 12.06 39.28
C TYR A 125 3.65 12.72 40.53
N THR A 126 4.94 12.52 40.81
CA THR A 126 5.58 12.98 42.07
C THR A 126 6.32 14.31 41.95
N GLY A 127 6.67 14.75 40.74
CA GLY A 127 7.48 15.95 40.51
C GLY A 127 8.98 15.80 40.81
N LYS A 128 9.43 14.61 41.23
CA LYS A 128 10.85 14.35 41.47
C LYS A 128 11.61 14.22 40.15
N THR A 129 12.80 14.82 40.09
CA THR A 129 13.75 14.65 38.98
C THR A 129 14.27 13.21 38.97
N ILE A 130 14.41 12.64 37.78
CA ILE A 130 14.87 11.29 37.49
C ILE A 130 16.24 11.43 36.82
N SER A 131 17.30 10.92 37.44
CA SER A 131 18.60 10.81 36.77
C SER A 131 18.61 9.68 35.74
N ILE A 132 19.58 9.71 34.83
CA ILE A 132 19.74 8.63 33.84
C ILE A 132 20.03 7.28 34.52
N GLN A 133 20.74 7.27 35.65
CA GLN A 133 21.02 6.06 36.42
C GLN A 133 19.72 5.52 37.07
N GLN A 134 18.89 6.39 37.64
CA GLN A 134 17.60 6.01 38.23
C GLN A 134 16.61 5.47 37.19
N LEU A 135 16.69 5.95 35.95
CA LEU A 135 15.83 5.50 34.87
C LEU A 135 15.97 3.99 34.59
N PHE A 136 17.18 3.45 34.76
CA PHE A 136 17.51 2.05 34.49
C PHE A 136 17.72 1.22 35.76
N SER A 137 17.62 1.80 36.96
CA SER A 137 17.78 1.07 38.23
C SER A 137 16.56 0.23 38.63
N GLY A 138 15.41 0.47 38.00
CA GLY A 138 14.12 -0.15 38.34
C GLY A 138 13.28 0.63 39.34
N GLU A 139 13.81 1.72 39.91
CA GLU A 139 13.06 2.67 40.74
C GLU A 139 11.94 3.37 39.95
N VAL A 140 12.17 3.58 38.66
CA VAL A 140 11.22 4.20 37.73
C VAL A 140 10.69 3.12 36.78
N GLN A 141 9.38 3.14 36.59
CA GLN A 141 8.66 2.21 35.74
C GLN A 141 7.87 2.94 34.66
N ILE A 142 7.64 2.24 33.56
CA ILE A 142 6.69 2.68 32.53
C ILE A 142 5.29 2.49 33.10
N GLU A 143 4.54 3.59 33.18
CA GLU A 143 3.16 3.58 33.65
C GLU A 143 2.17 3.92 32.53
N HIS A 144 1.04 3.21 32.52
CA HIS A 144 -0.09 3.53 31.66
C HIS A 144 -0.97 4.61 32.31
N ILE A 145 -1.09 5.76 31.66
CA ILE A 145 -1.94 6.86 32.12
C ILE A 145 -3.37 6.36 32.33
N HIS A 146 -3.99 5.81 31.30
CA HIS A 146 -5.19 5.02 31.45
C HIS A 146 -4.81 3.55 31.59
N PRO A 147 -5.21 2.86 32.67
CA PRO A 147 -4.82 1.48 32.96
C PRO A 147 -5.00 0.56 31.75
N TRP A 148 -4.05 -0.34 31.54
CA TRP A 148 -4.12 -1.35 30.47
C TRP A 148 -5.37 -2.22 30.61
N SER A 149 -5.65 -2.67 31.83
CA SER A 149 -6.80 -3.48 32.24
C SER A 149 -8.15 -2.91 31.81
N ARG A 150 -8.23 -1.59 31.65
CA ARG A 150 -9.46 -0.86 31.29
C ARG A 150 -9.38 -0.17 29.92
N SER A 151 -8.27 -0.26 29.19
CA SER A 151 -8.11 0.48 27.92
C SER A 151 -7.54 -0.32 26.74
N LEU A 152 -6.78 -1.39 27.02
CA LEU A 152 -5.94 -2.11 26.04
C LEU A 152 -5.05 -1.19 25.19
N ASN A 153 -4.70 -0.01 25.71
CA ASN A 153 -3.97 1.01 24.96
C ASN A 153 -2.49 1.03 25.33
N ASP A 154 -1.68 0.33 24.55
CA ASP A 154 -0.22 0.31 24.72
C ASP A 154 0.52 1.41 23.93
N SER A 155 -0.20 2.39 23.38
CA SER A 155 0.43 3.45 22.59
C SER A 155 1.34 4.35 23.44
N PHE A 156 2.37 4.92 22.80
CA PHE A 156 3.27 5.89 23.44
C PHE A 156 2.51 7.04 24.10
N ALA A 157 1.39 7.49 23.50
CA ALA A 157 0.54 8.56 24.04
C ALA A 157 -0.19 8.18 25.35
N ASN A 158 -0.27 6.89 25.69
CA ASN A 158 -0.86 6.40 26.94
C ASN A 158 0.21 5.98 27.96
N LYS A 159 1.50 6.14 27.65
CA LYS A 159 2.60 5.74 28.52
C LYS A 159 3.34 6.96 29.07
N THR A 160 3.80 6.86 30.30
CA THR A 160 4.67 7.86 30.94
C THR A 160 5.56 7.18 31.98
N LEU A 161 6.35 7.94 32.74
CA LEU A 161 7.19 7.43 33.81
C LEU A 161 6.55 7.66 35.18
N CYS A 162 6.71 6.71 36.08
CA CYS A 162 6.31 6.84 37.48
C CYS A 162 7.31 6.11 38.37
N TYR A 163 7.52 6.59 39.59
CA TYR A 163 8.25 5.82 40.60
C TYR A 163 7.45 4.57 40.97
N ALA A 164 8.13 3.43 41.15
CA ALA A 164 7.49 2.13 41.36
C ALA A 164 6.49 2.12 42.54
N ASP A 165 6.81 2.80 43.65
CA ASP A 165 5.93 2.87 44.81
C ASP A 165 4.66 3.67 44.53
N GLU A 166 4.79 4.82 43.86
CA GLU A 166 3.65 5.65 43.49
C GLU A 166 2.78 4.94 42.44
N ASN A 167 3.43 4.22 41.51
CA ASN A 167 2.75 3.41 40.52
C ASN A 167 1.90 2.30 41.18
N ARG A 168 2.48 1.61 42.16
CA ARG A 168 1.78 0.57 42.94
C ARG A 168 0.61 1.14 43.73
N ARG A 169 0.74 2.35 44.29
CA ARG A 169 -0.35 3.04 45.00
C ARG A 169 -1.50 3.43 44.08
N LYS A 170 -1.19 3.95 42.88
CA LYS A 170 -2.20 4.32 41.87
C LYS A 170 -3.04 3.11 41.45
N GLY A 171 -2.39 1.98 41.19
CA GLY A 171 -3.05 0.75 40.73
C GLY A 171 -3.86 0.94 39.45
N ASP A 172 -5.01 0.26 39.34
CA ASP A 172 -5.91 0.30 38.16
C ASP A 172 -6.81 1.56 38.08
N LYS A 173 -6.37 2.68 38.68
CA LYS A 173 -7.05 3.98 38.61
C LYS A 173 -6.40 4.90 37.58
N THR A 174 -7.16 5.81 36.98
CA THR A 174 -6.63 6.94 36.20
C THR A 174 -5.99 7.99 37.12
N PRO A 175 -5.18 8.95 36.61
CA PRO A 175 -4.62 10.01 37.45
C PRO A 175 -5.72 10.82 38.14
N TYR A 176 -6.82 11.10 37.45
CA TYR A 176 -7.95 11.83 38.04
C TYR A 176 -8.68 11.01 39.12
N GLU A 177 -8.89 9.72 38.92
CA GLU A 177 -9.54 8.87 39.95
C GLU A 177 -8.66 8.69 41.20
N PHE A 178 -7.34 8.76 41.05
CA PHE A 178 -6.42 8.60 42.19
C PHE A 178 -6.17 9.91 42.94
N TYR A 179 -5.98 11.03 42.23
CA TYR A 179 -5.64 12.32 42.84
C TYR A 179 -6.79 13.32 42.89
N GLY A 180 -7.85 13.14 42.10
CA GLY A 180 -8.89 14.14 41.87
C GLY A 180 -9.81 14.40 43.07
N SER A 181 -9.74 13.59 44.13
CA SER A 181 -10.42 13.86 45.40
C SER A 181 -9.75 14.98 46.22
N ASP A 182 -8.47 15.26 45.98
CA ASP A 182 -7.72 16.36 46.60
C ASP A 182 -7.50 17.45 45.55
N GLU A 183 -8.31 18.51 45.59
CA GLU A 183 -8.31 19.56 44.57
C GLU A 183 -6.97 20.33 44.51
N ALA A 184 -6.34 20.57 45.67
CA ALA A 184 -5.06 21.27 45.74
C ALA A 184 -3.93 20.43 45.12
N ASN A 185 -3.86 19.15 45.49
CA ASN A 185 -2.87 18.21 44.93
C ASN A 185 -3.11 17.96 43.44
N TRP A 186 -4.37 17.78 43.03
CA TRP A 186 -4.72 17.59 41.62
C TRP A 186 -4.37 18.81 40.76
N SER A 187 -4.60 20.02 41.26
CA SER A 187 -4.21 21.26 40.56
C SER A 187 -2.70 21.32 40.35
N ALA A 188 -1.90 21.05 41.39
CA ALA A 188 -0.44 21.01 41.30
C ALA A 188 0.07 19.94 40.32
N ILE A 189 -0.53 18.75 40.33
CA ILE A 189 -0.24 17.67 39.38
C ILE A 189 -0.57 18.08 37.95
N LYS A 190 -1.72 18.74 37.74
CA LYS A 190 -2.18 19.20 36.43
C LYS A 190 -1.25 20.26 35.85
N GLU A 191 -0.86 21.26 36.64
CA GLU A 191 0.10 22.27 36.20
C GLU A 191 1.47 21.67 35.88
N ARG A 192 1.94 20.74 36.71
CA ARG A 192 3.16 19.98 36.43
C ARG A 192 3.04 19.21 35.13
N ALA A 193 1.99 18.40 34.96
CA ALA A 193 1.78 17.61 33.75
C ALA A 193 1.69 18.49 32.50
N LEU A 194 1.08 19.69 32.58
CA LEU A 194 1.04 20.66 31.49
C LEU A 194 2.44 21.13 31.09
N LYS A 195 3.29 21.43 32.08
CA LYS A 195 4.68 21.85 31.85
C LYS A 195 5.51 20.71 31.28
N LEU A 196 5.36 19.48 31.77
CA LEU A 196 6.17 18.34 31.32
C LEU A 196 5.76 17.91 29.91
N PHE A 197 4.47 17.74 29.64
CA PHE A 197 3.94 17.29 28.35
C PHE A 197 3.69 18.44 27.35
N SER A 198 4.54 19.47 27.36
CA SER A 198 4.51 20.53 26.35
C SER A 198 5.18 20.06 25.06
N ASP A 199 4.66 20.47 23.91
CA ASP A 199 5.25 20.08 22.61
C ASP A 199 6.69 20.60 22.47
N THR A 200 7.59 19.72 22.00
CA THR A 200 8.97 20.07 21.63
C THR A 200 9.25 19.69 20.18
N LYS A 201 10.43 20.04 19.66
CA LYS A 201 10.85 19.65 18.31
C LYS A 201 10.92 18.12 18.18
N GLU A 202 11.41 17.45 19.21
CA GLU A 202 11.57 16.00 19.32
C GLU A 202 10.22 15.32 19.61
N TYR A 203 9.35 15.97 20.40
CA TYR A 203 8.05 15.47 20.84
C TYR A 203 6.91 16.45 20.51
N PRO A 204 6.57 16.64 19.22
CA PRO A 204 5.62 17.67 18.76
C PRO A 204 4.13 17.35 19.00
N ASN A 205 3.82 16.23 19.66
CA ASN A 205 2.46 15.82 19.99
C ASN A 205 2.31 15.45 21.48
N ALA A 206 3.24 15.90 22.32
CA ALA A 206 3.22 15.64 23.76
C ALA A 206 1.97 16.22 24.42
N TYR A 207 1.45 17.34 23.90
CA TYR A 207 0.24 17.97 24.46
C TYR A 207 -1.01 17.07 24.39
N GLN A 208 -1.08 16.13 23.44
CA GLN A 208 -2.16 15.14 23.40
C GLN A 208 -2.10 14.16 24.58
N LYS A 209 -0.90 13.88 25.08
CA LYS A 209 -0.68 13.08 26.29
C LYS A 209 -1.16 13.82 27.53
N PHE A 210 -0.91 15.13 27.62
CA PHE A 210 -1.48 15.97 28.68
C PHE A 210 -3.01 15.89 28.72
N LYS A 211 -3.68 16.06 27.57
CA LYS A 211 -5.16 15.99 27.50
C LYS A 211 -5.70 14.66 28.02
N ARG A 212 -4.99 13.57 27.72
CA ARG A 212 -5.32 12.24 28.24
C ARG A 212 -5.06 12.14 29.74
N PHE A 213 -3.91 12.64 30.22
CA PHE A 213 -3.54 12.62 31.63
C PHE A 213 -4.58 13.29 32.53
N VAL A 214 -5.18 14.39 32.08
CA VAL A 214 -6.15 15.18 32.87
C VAL A 214 -7.61 14.80 32.60
N GLN A 215 -7.85 13.73 31.85
CA GLN A 215 -9.19 13.32 31.48
C GLN A 215 -9.98 12.87 32.72
N GLN A 216 -11.06 13.57 33.03
CA GLN A 216 -11.88 13.27 34.21
C GLN A 216 -12.85 12.10 33.99
N LYS A 217 -13.46 12.06 32.79
CA LYS A 217 -14.39 10.99 32.42
C LYS A 217 -13.65 9.95 31.63
N PHE A 218 -13.49 8.77 32.20
CA PHE A 218 -12.94 7.62 31.52
C PHE A 218 -14.06 6.61 31.26
N ASP A 219 -14.18 6.18 30.00
CA ASP A 219 -15.15 5.18 29.59
C ASP A 219 -14.51 3.79 29.71
N ASP A 220 -15.05 3.00 30.62
CA ASP A 220 -14.60 1.65 30.95
C ASP A 220 -15.04 0.59 29.94
N ASP A 221 -15.94 0.93 29.00
CA ASP A 221 -16.38 -0.01 27.97
C ASP A 221 -15.40 -0.10 26.79
N PHE A 222 -14.12 -0.37 27.11
CA PHE A 222 -13.08 -0.54 26.10
C PHE A 222 -13.34 -1.77 25.24
N SER A 223 -13.97 -2.81 25.79
CA SER A 223 -14.25 -4.06 25.06
C SER A 223 -15.15 -3.77 23.87
N THR A 224 -16.27 -3.07 24.07
CA THR A 224 -17.18 -2.67 22.98
C THR A 224 -16.48 -1.77 21.97
N ARG A 225 -15.62 -0.83 22.38
CA ARG A 225 -14.87 0.05 21.46
C ARG A 225 -13.82 -0.70 20.62
N GLN A 226 -13.17 -1.72 21.19
CA GLN A 226 -12.21 -2.57 20.47
C GLN A 226 -12.91 -3.52 19.49
N LEU A 227 -14.19 -3.75 19.70
CA LEU A 227 -15.04 -4.63 18.94
C LEU A 227 -15.90 -3.90 17.90
N ASN A 228 -16.10 -2.58 18.04
CA ASN A 228 -16.93 -1.76 17.16
C ASN A 228 -16.15 -0.55 16.59
N ASP A 229 -16.00 -0.50 15.27
CA ASP A 229 -15.41 0.61 14.54
C ASP A 229 -16.47 1.54 13.95
N THR A 230 -16.45 2.79 14.38
CA THR A 230 -17.42 3.82 14.01
C THR A 230 -17.03 4.65 12.79
N ARG A 231 -15.89 4.37 12.16
CA ARG A 231 -15.41 5.10 10.98
C ARG A 231 -16.31 4.86 9.76
N PHE A 232 -16.38 5.86 8.87
CA PHE A 232 -17.27 5.87 7.71
C PHE A 232 -17.23 4.57 6.89
N ILE A 233 -16.06 4.16 6.40
CA ILE A 233 -15.92 2.92 5.60
C ILE A 233 -16.37 1.66 6.36
N SER A 234 -16.15 1.62 7.68
CA SER A 234 -16.53 0.52 8.54
C SER A 234 -18.05 0.45 8.70
N LYS A 235 -18.71 1.61 8.82
CA LYS A 235 -20.18 1.72 8.81
C LYS A 235 -20.79 1.32 7.46
N GLU A 236 -20.21 1.77 6.35
CA GLU A 236 -20.69 1.40 5.02
C GLU A 236 -20.57 -0.11 4.77
N ALA A 237 -19.45 -0.72 5.14
CA ALA A 237 -19.28 -2.17 5.05
C ALA A 237 -20.29 -2.92 5.94
N LYS A 238 -20.52 -2.44 7.17
CA LYS A 238 -21.53 -3.01 8.08
C LYS A 238 -22.92 -2.96 7.45
N ASN A 239 -23.35 -1.78 7.04
CA ASN A 239 -24.68 -1.56 6.44
C ASN A 239 -24.87 -2.40 5.19
N TYR A 240 -23.82 -2.53 4.38
CA TYR A 240 -23.86 -3.33 3.17
C TYR A 240 -24.03 -4.83 3.46
N LEU A 241 -23.32 -5.35 4.46
CA LEU A 241 -23.39 -6.75 4.88
C LEU A 241 -24.65 -7.10 5.68
N LEU A 242 -25.26 -6.12 6.35
CA LEU A 242 -26.53 -6.32 7.06
C LEU A 242 -27.66 -6.76 6.12
N LYS A 243 -27.50 -6.54 4.80
CA LYS A 243 -28.43 -7.03 3.78
C LYS A 243 -28.49 -8.57 3.69
N ILE A 244 -27.44 -9.29 4.10
CA ILE A 244 -27.35 -10.76 3.97
C ILE A 244 -27.09 -11.48 5.31
N CYS A 245 -26.77 -10.76 6.37
CA CYS A 245 -26.56 -11.33 7.70
C CYS A 245 -27.07 -10.36 8.77
N LYS A 246 -27.87 -10.83 9.73
CA LYS A 246 -28.39 -9.98 10.81
C LYS A 246 -27.29 -9.59 11.82
N ASN A 247 -26.33 -10.47 12.04
CA ASN A 247 -25.25 -10.26 13.00
C ASN A 247 -23.95 -9.85 12.29
N VAL A 248 -23.76 -8.54 12.13
CA VAL A 248 -22.55 -7.97 11.54
C VAL A 248 -21.80 -7.09 12.53
N GLN A 249 -20.55 -7.47 12.76
CA GLN A 249 -19.62 -6.76 13.62
C GLN A 249 -18.46 -6.20 12.80
N VAL A 250 -18.07 -4.96 13.06
CA VAL A 250 -16.92 -4.34 12.39
C VAL A 250 -15.96 -3.81 13.44
N SER A 251 -14.68 -4.19 13.39
CA SER A 251 -13.71 -3.86 14.45
C SER A 251 -12.51 -3.04 13.92
N PRO A 252 -11.85 -2.22 14.79
CA PRO A 252 -10.73 -1.36 14.41
C PRO A 252 -9.38 -2.07 14.24
N GLY A 253 -9.26 -3.34 14.68
CA GLY A 253 -8.10 -4.21 14.44
C GLY A 253 -7.04 -4.31 15.55
N GLN A 254 -7.15 -3.50 16.60
CA GLN A 254 -6.18 -3.54 17.70
C GLN A 254 -6.32 -4.81 18.55
N ALA A 255 -7.55 -5.24 18.85
CA ALA A 255 -7.80 -6.53 19.50
C ALA A 255 -7.25 -7.70 18.67
N THR A 256 -7.50 -7.72 17.35
CA THR A 256 -6.98 -8.73 16.41
C THR A 256 -5.48 -8.88 16.51
N SER A 257 -4.75 -7.76 16.48
CA SER A 257 -3.29 -7.78 16.53
C SER A 257 -2.75 -8.39 17.83
N ASN A 258 -3.38 -8.07 18.96
CA ASN A 258 -2.97 -8.59 20.27
C ASN A 258 -3.33 -10.08 20.41
N LEU A 259 -4.53 -10.48 19.99
CA LEU A 259 -4.96 -11.88 20.01
C LEU A 259 -4.11 -12.74 19.09
N ARG A 260 -3.80 -12.25 17.88
CA ARG A 260 -2.87 -12.89 16.94
C ARG A 260 -1.51 -13.17 17.59
N GLN A 261 -0.98 -12.20 18.33
CA GLN A 261 0.27 -12.37 19.07
C GLN A 261 0.14 -13.41 20.20
N LYS A 262 -0.91 -13.32 21.01
CA LYS A 262 -1.13 -14.23 22.15
C LYS A 262 -1.38 -15.67 21.74
N TRP A 263 -2.06 -15.90 20.62
CA TRP A 263 -2.27 -17.21 20.04
C TRP A 263 -1.07 -17.73 19.23
N GLY A 264 0.05 -16.98 19.18
CA GLY A 264 1.26 -17.41 18.47
C GLY A 264 1.14 -17.44 16.95
N MET A 265 0.13 -16.76 16.39
CA MET A 265 -0.19 -16.75 14.95
C MET A 265 0.74 -15.87 14.12
N ASN A 266 1.62 -15.09 14.77
CA ASN A 266 2.63 -14.30 14.06
C ASN A 266 3.66 -15.18 13.35
N ASN A 267 3.90 -16.39 13.85
CA ASN A 267 5.01 -17.23 13.39
C ASN A 267 4.62 -18.19 12.27
N ILE A 268 3.34 -18.28 11.92
CA ILE A 268 2.85 -19.22 10.88
C ILE A 268 3.49 -18.94 9.51
N LEU A 269 3.79 -17.68 9.22
CA LEU A 269 4.39 -17.27 7.93
C LEU A 269 5.86 -16.86 8.04
N ASN A 270 6.44 -16.90 9.25
CA ASN A 270 7.83 -16.50 9.49
C ASN A 270 8.35 -17.04 10.82
N ASP A 271 9.56 -17.60 10.81
CA ASP A 271 10.25 -18.07 12.00
C ASP A 271 10.66 -16.94 12.97
N ALA A 272 10.79 -15.70 12.50
CA ALA A 272 11.34 -14.58 13.29
C ALA A 272 10.39 -13.90 14.30
N ASN A 273 9.18 -14.44 14.56
CA ASN A 273 8.18 -13.82 15.46
C ASN A 273 7.81 -12.36 15.13
N GLU A 274 8.05 -11.95 13.89
CA GLU A 274 7.68 -10.64 13.34
C GLU A 274 6.59 -10.80 12.28
N LYS A 275 5.61 -9.89 12.30
CA LYS A 275 4.54 -9.84 11.28
C LYS A 275 5.14 -9.45 9.93
N THR A 276 5.54 -10.42 9.13
CA THR A 276 5.93 -10.20 7.74
C THR A 276 4.69 -9.83 6.94
N ARG A 277 4.78 -8.71 6.24
CA ARG A 277 3.72 -8.25 5.33
C ARG A 277 3.99 -8.68 3.90
N GLU A 278 5.04 -9.47 3.68
CA GLU A 278 5.57 -9.84 2.36
C GLU A 278 4.80 -11.01 1.72
N ASP A 279 4.02 -11.74 2.51
CA ASP A 279 3.13 -12.81 2.05
C ASP A 279 1.66 -12.40 2.23
N HIS A 280 0.86 -12.43 1.18
CA HIS A 280 -0.57 -12.05 1.21
C HIS A 280 -1.43 -12.87 2.18
N ARG A 281 -1.04 -14.10 2.53
CA ARG A 281 -1.80 -14.97 3.44
C ARG A 281 -1.93 -14.43 4.85
N HIS A 282 -1.12 -13.43 5.23
CA HIS A 282 -1.27 -12.77 6.54
C HIS A 282 -2.66 -12.14 6.74
N HIS A 283 -3.37 -11.79 5.65
CA HIS A 283 -4.74 -11.31 5.71
C HIS A 283 -5.73 -12.41 6.10
N ALA A 284 -5.52 -13.65 5.65
CA ALA A 284 -6.34 -14.80 6.05
C ALA A 284 -6.14 -15.13 7.53
N ILE A 285 -4.91 -15.03 8.04
CA ILE A 285 -4.62 -15.17 9.47
C ILE A 285 -5.36 -14.09 10.29
N ASP A 286 -5.27 -12.83 9.87
CA ASP A 286 -6.00 -11.74 10.53
C ASP A 286 -7.53 -12.00 10.51
N ALA A 287 -8.07 -12.53 9.40
CA ALA A 287 -9.49 -12.89 9.28
C ALA A 287 -9.90 -14.06 10.18
N LEU A 288 -9.07 -15.10 10.30
CA LEU A 288 -9.30 -16.24 11.21
C LEU A 288 -9.32 -15.77 12.67
N VAL A 289 -8.34 -14.93 13.05
CA VAL A 289 -8.28 -14.34 14.40
C VAL A 289 -9.53 -13.51 14.68
N MET A 290 -9.96 -12.69 13.70
CA MET A 290 -11.19 -11.91 13.79
C MET A 290 -12.42 -12.81 13.98
N ALA A 291 -12.57 -13.86 13.19
CA ALA A 291 -13.69 -14.80 13.28
C ALA A 291 -13.79 -15.41 14.69
N CYS A 292 -12.64 -15.81 15.26
CA CYS A 292 -12.54 -16.43 16.59
C CYS A 292 -12.61 -15.43 17.75
N THR A 293 -12.56 -14.12 17.48
CA THR A 293 -12.58 -13.10 18.54
C THR A 293 -13.95 -13.06 19.22
N LYS A 294 -13.94 -13.10 20.55
CA LYS A 294 -15.10 -13.01 21.44
C LYS A 294 -14.86 -11.94 22.49
N VAL A 295 -15.94 -11.41 23.08
CA VAL A 295 -15.86 -10.44 24.20
C VAL A 295 -15.02 -11.01 25.34
N SER A 296 -15.20 -12.29 25.68
CA SER A 296 -14.43 -12.98 26.72
C SER A 296 -12.92 -12.97 26.46
N TYR A 297 -12.47 -13.16 25.21
CA TYR A 297 -11.05 -13.08 24.86
C TYR A 297 -10.49 -11.66 24.99
N VAL A 298 -11.29 -10.64 24.68
CA VAL A 298 -10.87 -9.24 24.82
C VAL A 298 -10.78 -8.83 26.29
N GLN A 299 -11.73 -9.28 27.11
CA GLN A 299 -11.69 -9.11 28.57
C GLN A 299 -10.50 -9.86 29.18
N GLU A 300 -10.26 -11.08 28.74
CA GLU A 300 -9.11 -11.85 29.18
C GLU A 300 -7.80 -11.14 28.81
N LEU A 301 -7.67 -10.67 27.57
CA LEU A 301 -6.51 -9.91 27.11
C LEU A 301 -6.18 -8.69 28.00
N SER A 302 -7.18 -8.05 28.62
CA SER A 302 -6.93 -6.91 29.51
C SER A 302 -6.25 -7.29 30.82
N ARG A 303 -6.35 -8.56 31.24
CA ARG A 303 -5.62 -9.11 32.39
C ARG A 303 -4.14 -9.36 32.08
N TRP A 304 -3.79 -9.49 30.80
CA TRP A 304 -2.43 -9.80 30.34
C TRP A 304 -1.62 -8.54 30.02
N ASN A 305 -1.22 -7.79 31.05
CA ASN A 305 -0.34 -6.62 30.89
C ASN A 305 1.14 -7.05 30.71
N ARG A 306 1.84 -6.46 29.73
CA ARG A 306 3.28 -6.71 29.51
C ARG A 306 4.15 -6.23 30.68
N TYR A 307 3.74 -5.16 31.36
CA TYR A 307 4.51 -4.53 32.45
C TYR A 307 4.07 -4.99 33.85
N ASN A 308 2.88 -5.60 33.98
CA ASN A 308 2.39 -6.15 35.23
C ASN A 308 2.12 -7.65 35.04
N ARG A 309 3.10 -8.48 35.38
CA ARG A 309 3.02 -9.94 35.25
C ARG A 309 2.26 -10.51 36.45
N ASN A 310 0.93 -10.46 36.43
CA ASN A 310 0.14 -11.22 37.38
C ASN A 310 0.26 -12.72 37.04
N THR A 311 0.66 -13.53 38.03
CA THR A 311 1.14 -14.92 37.88
C THR A 311 0.05 -15.98 37.73
N GLU A 312 -1.23 -15.60 37.82
CA GLU A 312 -2.34 -16.57 37.95
C GLU A 312 -2.62 -17.37 36.68
N LEU A 313 -2.30 -16.86 35.49
CA LEU A 313 -2.51 -17.58 34.23
C LEU A 313 -1.19 -17.82 33.50
N LYS A 314 -0.79 -19.09 33.40
CA LYS A 314 0.43 -19.50 32.68
C LYS A 314 0.26 -19.45 31.16
N GLN A 315 -0.96 -19.59 30.64
CA GLN A 315 -1.25 -19.63 29.20
C GLN A 315 -2.56 -18.90 28.86
N PHE A 316 -2.57 -18.20 27.71
CA PHE A 316 -3.75 -17.50 27.20
C PHE A 316 -4.72 -18.52 26.57
N PRO A 317 -6.04 -18.43 26.80
CA PRO A 317 -6.97 -19.44 26.30
C PRO A 317 -7.02 -19.47 24.77
N LEU A 318 -7.02 -20.68 24.22
CA LEU A 318 -7.12 -20.94 22.79
C LEU A 318 -8.59 -21.12 22.38
N PRO A 319 -8.97 -20.73 21.14
CA PRO A 319 -10.29 -21.02 20.56
C PRO A 319 -10.67 -22.50 20.62
N TRP A 320 -9.71 -23.38 20.34
CA TRP A 320 -9.77 -24.83 20.51
C TRP A 320 -8.33 -25.37 20.66
N GLU A 321 -8.18 -26.64 21.06
CA GLU A 321 -6.89 -27.23 21.44
C GLU A 321 -5.84 -27.18 20.30
N SER A 322 -6.21 -27.60 19.10
CA SER A 322 -5.34 -27.63 17.92
C SER A 322 -5.33 -26.32 17.11
N PHE A 323 -5.85 -25.20 17.65
CA PHE A 323 -6.10 -23.95 16.91
C PHE A 323 -4.93 -23.50 16.03
N ARG A 324 -3.71 -23.50 16.60
CA ARG A 324 -2.52 -23.09 15.86
C ARG A 324 -2.15 -24.05 14.74
N ARG A 325 -2.20 -25.35 14.99
CA ARG A 325 -1.85 -26.39 14.01
C ARG A 325 -2.83 -26.39 12.85
N ASP A 326 -4.13 -26.26 13.15
CA ASP A 326 -5.17 -26.24 12.11
C ASP A 326 -5.06 -24.97 11.26
N ALA A 327 -4.75 -23.83 11.88
CA ALA A 327 -4.50 -22.59 11.17
C ALA A 327 -3.29 -22.70 10.23
N GLU A 328 -2.21 -23.34 10.66
CA GLU A 328 -1.00 -23.57 9.86
C GLU A 328 -1.31 -24.41 8.62
N VAL A 329 -1.95 -25.58 8.80
CA VAL A 329 -2.37 -26.46 7.70
C VAL A 329 -3.31 -25.75 6.73
N ALA A 330 -4.27 -24.97 7.23
CA ALA A 330 -5.20 -24.23 6.39
C ALA A 330 -4.50 -23.13 5.58
N VAL A 331 -3.59 -22.39 6.20
CA VAL A 331 -2.83 -21.30 5.56
C VAL A 331 -1.90 -21.82 4.46
N GLU A 332 -1.32 -23.01 4.63
CA GLU A 332 -0.47 -23.64 3.61
C GLU A 332 -1.21 -23.94 2.30
N ARG A 333 -2.52 -24.17 2.37
CA ARG A 333 -3.37 -24.52 1.22
C ARG A 333 -3.97 -23.31 0.49
N ILE A 334 -3.72 -22.08 0.98
CA ILE A 334 -4.31 -20.87 0.41
C ILE A 334 -3.65 -20.52 -0.92
N LEU A 335 -4.47 -20.48 -1.99
CA LEU A 335 -4.09 -19.91 -3.27
C LEU A 335 -4.64 -18.48 -3.37
N VAL A 336 -3.72 -17.51 -3.43
CA VAL A 336 -4.03 -16.08 -3.56
C VAL A 336 -4.40 -15.71 -4.99
N SER A 337 -5.60 -15.15 -5.16
CA SER A 337 -6.05 -14.54 -6.41
C SER A 337 -5.60 -13.09 -6.54
N HIS A 338 -5.33 -12.67 -7.77
CA HIS A 338 -4.94 -11.30 -8.08
C HIS A 338 -5.92 -10.67 -9.05
N LYS A 339 -6.40 -9.48 -8.71
CA LYS A 339 -7.34 -8.76 -9.57
C LYS A 339 -6.63 -8.32 -10.85
N ARG A 340 -7.18 -8.76 -11.99
CA ARG A 340 -6.87 -8.21 -13.30
C ARG A 340 -7.67 -6.93 -13.56
N VAL A 341 -7.03 -5.92 -14.13
CA VAL A 341 -7.72 -4.73 -14.63
C VAL A 341 -8.42 -5.10 -15.94
N ALA A 342 -9.76 -5.06 -15.95
CA ALA A 342 -10.57 -5.57 -17.07
C ALA A 342 -11.15 -4.47 -17.98
N ASN A 343 -11.16 -3.21 -17.54
CA ASN A 343 -11.84 -2.14 -18.27
C ASN A 343 -10.84 -1.31 -19.07
N ASP A 344 -10.90 -1.42 -20.40
CA ASP A 344 -10.03 -0.66 -21.32
C ASP A 344 -10.63 0.70 -21.68
N ILE A 345 -11.94 0.74 -21.90
CA ILE A 345 -12.69 1.96 -22.24
C ILE A 345 -13.94 2.09 -21.39
N THR A 346 -14.43 3.32 -21.23
CA THR A 346 -15.73 3.62 -20.67
C THR A 346 -16.50 4.46 -21.65
N VAL A 347 -17.67 3.97 -22.02
CA VAL A 347 -18.61 4.68 -22.88
C VAL A 347 -19.53 5.51 -21.99
N ARG A 348 -19.55 6.82 -22.20
CA ARG A 348 -20.43 7.76 -21.51
C ARG A 348 -21.40 8.35 -22.53
N THR A 349 -22.69 8.14 -22.30
CA THR A 349 -23.74 8.78 -23.06
C THR A 349 -24.27 9.98 -22.28
N LYS A 350 -24.23 11.17 -22.87
CA LYS A 350 -24.93 12.34 -22.34
C LYS A 350 -26.08 12.66 -23.28
N THR A 351 -27.30 12.42 -22.81
CA THR A 351 -28.51 12.84 -23.54
C THR A 351 -28.92 14.23 -23.05
N VAL A 352 -29.04 15.16 -23.99
CA VAL A 352 -29.53 16.51 -23.75
C VAL A 352 -30.76 16.71 -24.62
N GLU A 353 -31.83 17.24 -24.04
CA GLU A 353 -33.02 17.61 -24.77
C GLU A 353 -32.95 19.09 -25.14
N LYS A 354 -33.09 19.40 -26.44
CA LYS A 354 -33.12 20.77 -26.96
C LYS A 354 -34.25 20.88 -27.98
N ASN A 355 -35.18 21.81 -27.77
CA ASN A 355 -36.34 22.04 -28.64
C ASN A 355 -37.18 20.77 -28.89
N GLY A 356 -37.44 19.97 -27.85
CA GLY A 356 -38.20 18.72 -27.95
C GLY A 356 -37.49 17.56 -28.68
N LYS A 357 -36.25 17.75 -29.14
CA LYS A 357 -35.41 16.70 -29.72
C LYS A 357 -34.34 16.25 -28.72
N LYS A 358 -34.21 14.94 -28.53
CA LYS A 358 -33.16 14.33 -27.69
C LYS A 358 -31.89 14.12 -28.50
N TYR A 359 -30.82 14.78 -28.09
CA TYR A 359 -29.48 14.62 -28.63
C TYR A 359 -28.65 13.76 -27.68
N THR A 360 -28.22 12.59 -28.14
CA THR A 360 -27.35 11.71 -27.34
C THR A 360 -25.92 11.83 -27.85
N ASN A 361 -25.05 12.41 -27.03
CA ASN A 361 -23.61 12.46 -27.31
C ASN A 361 -22.93 11.22 -26.70
N LEU A 362 -22.20 10.48 -27.52
CA LEU A 362 -21.42 9.31 -27.14
C LEU A 362 -19.95 9.69 -26.94
N GLY A 363 -19.49 9.76 -25.70
CA GLY A 363 -18.08 9.95 -25.35
C GLY A 363 -17.42 8.62 -24.99
N VAL A 364 -16.30 8.27 -25.63
CA VAL A 364 -15.49 7.11 -25.26
C VAL A 364 -14.24 7.59 -24.53
N ALA A 365 -14.01 7.12 -23.31
CA ALA A 365 -12.85 7.47 -22.50
C ALA A 365 -11.99 6.23 -22.24
N ALA A 366 -10.70 6.30 -22.59
CA ALA A 366 -9.72 5.28 -22.23
C ALA A 366 -9.54 5.21 -20.70
N ARG A 367 -9.36 4.00 -20.16
CA ARG A 367 -9.21 3.73 -18.72
C ARG A 367 -7.77 3.46 -18.30
N GLY A 368 -6.84 4.05 -19.03
CA GLY A 368 -5.41 4.01 -18.76
C GLY A 368 -4.68 5.11 -19.52
N GLN A 369 -3.42 5.32 -19.18
CA GLN A 369 -2.55 6.22 -19.92
C GLN A 369 -2.21 5.58 -21.28
N LEU A 370 -2.59 6.25 -22.37
CA LEU A 370 -2.35 5.77 -23.73
C LEU A 370 -0.88 5.88 -24.14
N HIS A 371 -0.20 6.94 -23.70
CA HIS A 371 1.20 7.23 -24.01
C HIS A 371 1.83 8.13 -22.94
N LYS A 372 3.16 8.22 -22.94
CA LYS A 372 3.88 9.22 -22.14
C LYS A 372 3.51 10.64 -22.55
N GLU A 373 3.56 11.55 -21.59
CA GLU A 373 3.28 12.98 -21.79
C GLU A 373 4.29 13.66 -22.74
N THR A 374 5.50 13.10 -22.87
CA THR A 374 6.53 13.64 -23.75
C THR A 374 6.21 13.40 -25.22
N VAL A 375 6.18 14.50 -25.99
CA VAL A 375 6.01 14.49 -27.45
C VAL A 375 7.37 14.69 -28.11
N TYR A 376 7.61 13.92 -29.17
CA TYR A 376 8.84 13.88 -29.92
C TYR A 376 8.61 14.31 -31.37
N GLY A 377 9.61 14.95 -31.98
CA GLY A 377 9.65 15.16 -33.43
C GLY A 377 10.52 14.10 -34.10
N LYS A 378 10.00 13.45 -35.14
CA LYS A 378 10.75 12.52 -36.00
C LYS A 378 11.50 13.31 -37.07
N ARG A 379 12.80 13.05 -37.24
CA ARG A 379 13.62 13.67 -38.29
C ARG A 379 14.59 12.64 -38.84
N THR A 380 14.89 12.76 -40.13
CA THR A 380 15.90 11.96 -40.81
C THR A 380 17.13 12.82 -41.02
N VAL A 381 18.28 12.39 -40.48
CA VAL A 381 19.56 13.07 -40.64
C VAL A 381 20.55 12.04 -41.17
N HIS A 382 21.17 12.31 -42.33
CA HIS A 382 22.11 11.41 -43.00
C HIS A 382 21.57 9.97 -43.22
N GLY A 383 20.28 9.84 -43.53
CA GLY A 383 19.63 8.54 -43.75
C GLY A 383 19.18 7.81 -42.47
N GLU A 384 19.54 8.30 -41.29
CA GLU A 384 19.07 7.74 -40.02
C GLU A 384 17.84 8.49 -39.50
N GLU A 385 16.73 7.77 -39.32
CA GLU A 385 15.56 8.31 -38.63
C GLU A 385 15.78 8.30 -37.12
N ALA A 386 15.53 9.44 -36.47
CA ALA A 386 15.57 9.53 -35.02
C ALA A 386 14.49 10.47 -34.47
N PHE A 387 14.14 10.25 -33.20
CA PHE A 387 13.20 11.08 -32.48
C PHE A 387 13.93 12.14 -31.66
N HIS A 388 13.31 13.29 -31.51
CA HIS A 388 13.94 14.45 -30.90
C HIS A 388 13.01 15.14 -29.92
N VAL A 389 13.57 15.59 -28.80
CA VAL A 389 12.84 16.34 -27.76
C VAL A 389 13.70 17.48 -27.23
N ARG A 390 13.09 18.59 -26.83
CA ARG A 390 13.82 19.65 -26.11
C ARG A 390 13.83 19.35 -24.63
N LYS A 391 15.03 19.25 -24.05
CA LYS A 391 15.24 19.09 -22.61
C LYS A 391 15.99 20.30 -22.05
N SER A 392 15.83 20.52 -20.76
CA SER A 392 16.62 21.51 -20.04
C SER A 392 18.10 21.14 -20.14
N ILE A 393 18.97 22.14 -20.33
CA ILE A 393 20.41 21.88 -20.49
C ILE A 393 21.02 21.27 -19.21
N ASP A 394 20.47 21.62 -18.04
CA ASP A 394 20.88 21.05 -16.74
C ASP A 394 20.43 19.59 -16.51
N SER A 395 19.64 19.00 -17.42
CA SER A 395 19.31 17.57 -17.36
C SER A 395 20.39 16.66 -17.95
N ILE A 396 21.47 17.24 -18.49
CA ILE A 396 22.61 16.50 -19.04
C ILE A 396 23.62 16.31 -17.90
N GLU A 397 23.72 15.10 -17.39
CA GLU A 397 24.60 14.75 -16.27
C GLU A 397 25.85 13.99 -16.74
N THR A 398 25.78 13.32 -17.89
CA THR A 398 26.81 12.39 -18.37
C THR A 398 27.30 12.70 -19.78
N GLU A 399 28.53 12.27 -20.09
CA GLU A 399 29.10 12.36 -21.43
C GLU A 399 28.23 11.66 -22.49
N LYS A 400 27.68 10.47 -22.17
CA LYS A 400 26.77 9.74 -23.07
C LYS A 400 25.49 10.50 -23.37
N GLN A 401 25.01 11.34 -22.45
CA GLN A 401 23.86 12.20 -22.72
C GLN A 401 24.27 13.40 -23.58
N LEU A 402 25.48 13.95 -23.38
CA LEU A 402 26.01 15.03 -24.20
C LEU A 402 26.10 14.62 -25.69
N GLU A 403 26.49 13.37 -25.98
CA GLU A 403 26.52 12.86 -27.37
C GLU A 403 25.15 12.86 -28.06
N LYS A 404 24.06 12.83 -27.28
CA LYS A 404 22.69 12.90 -27.81
C LYS A 404 22.27 14.32 -28.18
N VAL A 405 23.03 15.35 -27.83
CA VAL A 405 22.73 16.73 -28.25
C VAL A 405 22.85 16.82 -29.77
N VAL A 406 21.81 17.33 -30.42
CA VAL A 406 21.73 17.40 -31.89
C VAL A 406 22.59 18.51 -32.47
N ASP A 407 22.69 19.62 -31.76
CA ASP A 407 23.41 20.81 -32.23
C ASP A 407 24.90 20.68 -31.89
N GLU A 408 25.75 20.53 -32.90
CA GLU A 408 27.19 20.34 -32.73
C GLU A 408 27.88 21.58 -32.16
N ALA A 409 27.41 22.79 -32.46
CA ALA A 409 27.98 24.01 -31.90
C ALA A 409 27.73 24.07 -30.38
N ILE A 410 26.50 23.72 -29.96
CA ILE A 410 26.18 23.64 -28.53
C ILE A 410 26.96 22.50 -27.86
N LYS A 411 27.05 21.33 -28.50
CA LYS A 411 27.80 20.17 -27.98
C LYS A 411 29.27 20.54 -27.73
N ASN A 412 29.92 21.20 -28.70
CA ASN A 412 31.30 21.64 -28.58
C ASN A 412 31.46 22.75 -27.52
N GLY A 413 30.50 23.67 -27.41
CA GLY A 413 30.47 24.68 -26.35
C GLY A 413 30.42 24.05 -24.95
N ILE A 414 29.58 23.03 -24.76
CA ILE A 414 29.51 22.28 -23.49
C ILE A 414 30.85 21.56 -23.22
N ARG A 415 31.42 20.86 -24.21
CA ARG A 415 32.73 20.18 -24.04
C ARG A 415 33.84 21.15 -23.66
N LYS A 416 33.92 22.31 -24.31
CA LYS A 416 34.89 23.36 -23.98
C LYS A 416 34.75 23.78 -22.51
N ARG A 417 33.52 24.05 -22.07
CA ARG A 417 33.24 24.43 -20.68
C ARG A 417 33.60 23.32 -19.68
N VAL A 418 33.32 22.07 -20.02
CA VAL A 418 33.70 20.92 -19.17
C VAL A 418 35.23 20.84 -19.04
N MET A 419 35.98 21.07 -20.13
CA MET A 419 37.44 21.10 -20.09
C MET A 419 37.98 22.25 -19.24
N GLU A 420 37.38 23.44 -19.31
CA GLU A 420 37.72 24.59 -18.44
C GLU A 420 37.52 24.28 -16.94
N LEU A 421 36.57 23.39 -16.61
CA LEU A 421 36.27 22.97 -15.24
C LEU A 421 37.06 21.73 -14.78
N GLY A 422 38.09 21.31 -15.53
CA GLY A 422 38.97 20.18 -15.17
C GLY A 422 38.55 18.83 -15.77
N GLY A 423 37.67 18.82 -16.76
CA GLY A 423 37.27 17.61 -17.50
C GLY A 423 36.15 16.80 -16.84
N PHE A 424 35.83 15.62 -17.41
CA PHE A 424 34.78 14.76 -16.88
C PHE A 424 35.22 14.04 -15.60
N VAL A 425 34.35 14.03 -14.59
CA VAL A 425 34.61 13.35 -13.31
C VAL A 425 33.79 12.06 -13.28
N LYS A 426 34.47 10.90 -13.42
CA LYS A 426 33.82 9.56 -13.49
C LYS A 426 32.74 9.48 -14.58
N GLY A 427 32.94 10.15 -15.72
CA GLY A 427 31.98 10.20 -16.83
C GLY A 427 30.81 11.18 -16.65
N ASN A 428 30.80 11.94 -15.55
CA ASN A 428 29.81 12.98 -15.28
C ASN A 428 30.36 14.37 -15.59
N LEU A 429 29.46 15.29 -15.91
CA LEU A 429 29.78 16.70 -16.08
C LEU A 429 30.11 17.33 -14.70
N PRO A 430 31.10 18.23 -14.62
CA PRO A 430 31.38 18.99 -13.40
C PRO A 430 30.18 19.78 -12.89
N ALA A 431 30.18 20.05 -11.58
CA ALA A 431 29.23 21.00 -11.02
C ALA A 431 29.41 22.38 -11.67
N ASN A 432 28.34 23.18 -11.73
CA ASN A 432 28.35 24.52 -12.31
C ASN A 432 28.65 24.61 -13.82
N THR A 433 28.64 23.49 -14.55
CA THR A 433 28.83 23.48 -16.01
C THR A 433 27.83 24.40 -16.73
N PHE A 434 26.57 24.42 -16.28
CA PHE A 434 25.49 25.15 -16.97
C PHE A 434 25.04 26.42 -16.27
N PHE A 435 25.02 26.41 -14.93
CA PHE A 435 24.51 27.49 -14.11
C PHE A 435 25.39 27.67 -12.87
N ILE A 436 25.70 28.92 -12.53
CA ILE A 436 26.25 29.30 -11.22
C ILE A 436 25.13 29.97 -10.43
N VAL A 437 24.95 29.59 -9.16
CA VAL A 437 23.96 30.20 -8.29
C VAL A 437 24.60 31.37 -7.56
N ASP A 438 24.02 32.56 -7.67
CA ASP A 438 24.49 33.74 -6.94
C ASP A 438 24.03 33.75 -5.47
N GLU A 439 24.51 34.73 -4.70
CA GLU A 439 24.19 34.90 -3.27
C GLU A 439 22.70 35.04 -2.98
N ASN A 440 21.91 35.45 -3.99
CA ASN A 440 20.46 35.59 -3.91
C ASN A 440 19.71 34.34 -4.37
N GLY A 441 20.43 33.27 -4.75
CA GLY A 441 19.84 32.01 -5.19
C GLY A 441 19.42 31.98 -6.68
N ILE A 442 19.81 32.98 -7.48
CA ILE A 442 19.45 33.06 -8.90
C ILE A 442 20.48 32.29 -9.74
N LYS A 443 19.99 31.45 -10.66
CA LYS A 443 20.81 30.65 -11.58
C LYS A 443 21.30 31.49 -12.77
N GLN A 444 22.59 31.79 -12.80
CA GLN A 444 23.27 32.52 -13.87
C GLN A 444 23.79 31.55 -14.96
N PRO A 445 23.28 31.62 -16.20
CA PRO A 445 23.68 30.72 -17.29
C PRO A 445 25.15 30.92 -17.69
N GLN A 446 25.84 29.83 -18.02
CA GLN A 446 27.27 29.83 -18.38
C GLN A 446 27.53 29.62 -19.86
N LEU A 447 26.49 29.28 -20.64
CA LEU A 447 26.60 28.99 -22.06
C LEU A 447 25.63 29.87 -22.85
N PHE A 448 26.16 30.50 -23.90
CA PHE A 448 25.45 31.48 -24.72
C PHE A 448 25.66 31.20 -26.21
N LEU A 449 24.64 31.52 -27.01
CA LEU A 449 24.73 31.54 -28.47
C LEU A 449 25.05 32.96 -28.95
N PRO A 450 25.91 33.10 -29.97
CA PRO A 450 26.20 34.40 -30.57
C PRO A 450 24.95 34.95 -31.27
N ASN A 451 24.67 36.23 -31.06
CA ASN A 451 23.60 36.96 -31.72
C ASN A 451 24.22 37.99 -32.68
N LYS A 452 23.76 38.05 -33.93
CA LYS A 452 24.41 38.86 -34.98
C LYS A 452 24.44 40.37 -34.65
N ASN A 453 23.38 40.89 -34.04
CA ASN A 453 23.19 42.33 -33.78
C ASN A 453 22.72 42.61 -32.34
N GLY A 454 23.14 41.83 -31.35
CA GLY A 454 22.71 42.04 -29.96
C GLY A 454 23.44 41.16 -28.96
N GLU A 455 23.00 41.20 -27.71
CA GLU A 455 23.59 40.43 -26.62
C GLU A 455 23.50 38.91 -26.86
N PRO A 456 24.51 38.13 -26.44
CA PRO A 456 24.49 36.68 -26.51
C PRO A 456 23.27 36.08 -25.80
N VAL A 457 22.64 35.08 -26.41
CA VAL A 457 21.41 34.49 -25.88
C VAL A 457 21.74 33.27 -25.02
N PRO A 458 21.27 33.19 -23.77
CA PRO A 458 21.58 32.05 -22.90
C PRO A 458 20.92 30.76 -23.39
N ILE A 459 21.67 29.66 -23.33
CA ILE A 459 21.18 28.34 -23.71
C ILE A 459 20.53 27.67 -22.51
N LEU A 460 19.20 27.69 -22.45
CA LEU A 460 18.45 27.05 -21.35
C LEU A 460 17.98 25.63 -21.70
N LYS A 461 17.74 25.36 -22.99
CA LYS A 461 17.20 24.08 -23.46
C LYS A 461 17.82 23.65 -24.78
N VAL A 462 18.24 22.41 -24.85
CA VAL A 462 18.86 21.81 -26.04
C VAL A 462 17.96 20.73 -26.64
N ARG A 463 18.13 20.46 -27.94
CA ARG A 463 17.45 19.36 -28.61
C ARG A 463 18.28 18.09 -28.47
N MET A 464 17.65 17.03 -27.97
CA MET A 464 18.26 15.74 -27.68
C MET A 464 17.68 14.68 -28.61
N ARG A 465 18.54 13.87 -29.22
CA ARG A 465 18.22 12.64 -29.95
C ARG A 465 17.82 11.56 -28.95
N GLU A 466 16.69 10.92 -29.18
CA GLU A 466 16.17 9.82 -28.38
C GLU A 466 15.72 8.68 -29.29
N ASN A 467 16.01 7.45 -28.88
CA ASN A 467 15.50 6.26 -29.56
C ASN A 467 14.28 5.77 -28.80
N ILE A 468 13.10 5.89 -29.41
CA ILE A 468 11.85 5.35 -28.88
C ILE A 468 11.36 4.23 -29.80
N GLY A 469 11.15 3.04 -29.24
CA GLY A 469 10.52 1.93 -29.95
C GLY A 469 9.00 2.05 -29.95
N GLY A 470 8.36 1.58 -31.03
CA GLY A 470 6.88 1.56 -31.16
C GLY A 470 6.23 2.93 -31.02
N ALA A 471 6.84 3.97 -31.60
CA ALA A 471 6.30 5.32 -31.54
C ALA A 471 5.01 5.44 -32.35
N GLU A 472 4.02 6.12 -31.79
CA GLU A 472 2.73 6.39 -32.45
C GLU A 472 2.64 7.87 -32.82
N GLN A 473 2.12 8.16 -34.01
CA GLN A 473 1.91 9.54 -34.46
C GLN A 473 0.56 10.04 -33.93
N LEU A 474 0.53 11.21 -33.30
CA LEU A 474 -0.71 11.75 -32.72
C LEU A 474 -1.71 12.23 -33.78
N LYS A 475 -1.20 12.75 -34.90
CA LYS A 475 -1.96 13.30 -36.01
C LYS A 475 -1.19 13.11 -37.31
N ASP A 476 -1.85 12.62 -38.35
CA ASP A 476 -1.22 12.29 -39.64
C ASP A 476 -0.45 13.48 -40.24
N ASN A 477 -1.00 14.69 -40.06
CA ASN A 477 -0.46 15.92 -40.66
C ASN A 477 0.55 16.68 -39.77
N VAL A 478 0.89 16.16 -38.59
CA VAL A 478 1.77 16.86 -37.64
C VAL A 478 2.90 15.96 -37.19
N ASN A 479 4.13 16.49 -37.19
CA ASN A 479 5.32 15.78 -36.70
C ASN A 479 5.34 15.73 -35.16
N GLN A 480 4.41 14.95 -34.59
CA GLN A 480 4.21 14.76 -33.17
C GLN A 480 4.06 13.26 -32.90
N TRP A 481 5.10 12.69 -32.31
CA TRP A 481 5.20 11.28 -32.01
C TRP A 481 5.24 11.08 -30.50
N VAL A 482 4.61 10.02 -30.02
CA VAL A 482 4.57 9.69 -28.60
C VAL A 482 4.98 8.26 -28.39
N ASN A 483 5.46 7.96 -27.19
CA ASN A 483 5.80 6.60 -26.80
C ASN A 483 4.62 6.00 -26.00
N PRO A 484 3.91 4.98 -26.53
CA PRO A 484 2.80 4.33 -25.84
C PRO A 484 3.22 3.71 -24.50
N ARG A 485 4.37 3.01 -24.49
CA ARG A 485 5.01 2.25 -23.39
C ARG A 485 4.17 1.18 -22.69
N ASN A 486 2.88 1.45 -22.47
CA ASN A 486 1.99 0.60 -21.73
C ASN A 486 1.52 -0.54 -22.64
N ASN A 487 2.11 -1.71 -22.43
CA ASN A 487 1.64 -2.95 -23.05
C ASN A 487 0.33 -3.37 -22.37
N HIS A 488 -0.70 -3.65 -23.14
CA HIS A 488 -1.94 -4.22 -22.60
C HIS A 488 -1.77 -5.72 -22.35
N HIS A 489 -1.18 -6.42 -23.32
CA HIS A 489 -0.93 -7.85 -23.24
C HIS A 489 0.14 -8.30 -24.23
N VAL A 490 0.63 -9.51 -24.00
CA VAL A 490 1.37 -10.27 -25.02
C VAL A 490 0.49 -11.40 -25.50
N LEU A 491 0.32 -11.50 -26.82
CA LEU A 491 -0.33 -12.61 -27.48
C LEU A 491 0.74 -13.63 -27.85
N ILE A 492 0.56 -14.88 -27.43
CA ILE A 492 1.45 -15.97 -27.84
C ILE A 492 0.68 -16.85 -28.81
N TYR A 493 1.26 -17.03 -30.00
CA TYR A 493 0.60 -17.70 -31.11
C TYR A 493 1.56 -18.60 -31.88
N LYS A 494 1.01 -19.54 -32.64
CA LYS A 494 1.77 -20.31 -33.63
C LYS A 494 1.59 -19.67 -35.00
N ASN A 495 2.69 -19.51 -35.72
CA ASN A 495 2.64 -19.08 -37.12
C ASN A 495 2.24 -20.24 -38.05
N GLU A 496 2.11 -19.97 -39.35
CA GLU A 496 1.76 -20.99 -40.35
C GLU A 496 2.72 -22.20 -40.38
N LYS A 497 4.00 -21.96 -40.06
CA LYS A 497 5.06 -22.99 -39.98
C LYS A 497 5.02 -23.81 -38.68
N GLY A 498 4.13 -23.48 -37.74
CA GLY A 498 4.02 -24.13 -36.43
C GLY A 498 4.97 -23.58 -35.37
N ASN A 499 5.77 -22.55 -35.67
CA ASN A 499 6.70 -21.95 -34.72
C ASN A 499 5.98 -21.00 -33.76
N MET A 500 6.36 -21.03 -32.48
CA MET A 500 5.87 -20.11 -31.47
C MET A 500 6.41 -18.70 -31.67
N LYS A 501 5.51 -17.72 -31.65
CA LYS A 501 5.78 -16.29 -31.80
C LYS A 501 4.99 -15.50 -30.77
N GLU A 502 5.43 -14.26 -30.57
CA GLU A 502 4.77 -13.30 -29.70
C GLU A 502 4.34 -12.07 -30.50
N ASP A 503 3.24 -11.45 -30.07
CA ASP A 503 2.85 -10.10 -30.48
C ASP A 503 2.58 -9.26 -29.22
N VAL A 504 3.31 -8.15 -29.08
CA VAL A 504 3.19 -7.25 -27.92
C VAL A 504 2.22 -6.13 -28.29
N VAL A 505 1.00 -6.22 -27.76
CA VAL A 505 -0.07 -5.27 -28.10
C VAL A 505 -0.14 -4.17 -27.05
N THR A 506 -0.03 -2.92 -27.52
CA THR A 506 -0.10 -1.74 -26.65
C THR A 506 -1.52 -1.43 -26.19
N PHE A 507 -1.65 -0.71 -25.08
CA PHE A 507 -2.94 -0.20 -24.61
C PHE A 507 -3.58 0.78 -25.59
N TRP A 508 -2.76 1.55 -26.32
CA TRP A 508 -3.22 2.42 -27.40
C TRP A 508 -3.97 1.62 -28.46
N THR A 509 -3.33 0.57 -29.00
CA THR A 509 -3.91 -0.30 -30.03
C THR A 509 -5.22 -0.94 -29.57
N VAL A 510 -5.29 -1.38 -28.31
CA VAL A 510 -6.52 -2.00 -27.76
C VAL A 510 -7.67 -1.00 -27.63
N VAL A 511 -7.39 0.23 -27.21
CA VAL A 511 -8.40 1.29 -27.12
C VAL A 511 -8.92 1.64 -28.51
N GLU A 512 -8.04 1.69 -29.51
CA GLU A 512 -8.42 1.92 -30.90
C GLU A 512 -9.30 0.79 -31.44
N ARG A 513 -8.88 -0.47 -31.27
CA ARG A 513 -9.68 -1.66 -31.63
C ARG A 513 -11.08 -1.59 -31.03
N LYS A 514 -11.19 -1.32 -29.72
CA LYS A 514 -12.50 -1.20 -29.06
C LYS A 514 -13.33 -0.01 -29.57
N ARG A 515 -12.69 1.11 -29.90
CA ARG A 515 -13.37 2.29 -30.46
C ARG A 515 -13.94 2.00 -31.85
N THR A 516 -13.24 1.20 -32.66
CA THR A 516 -13.66 0.82 -34.02
C THR A 516 -14.50 -0.47 -34.06
N GLY A 517 -14.82 -1.08 -32.91
CA GLY A 517 -15.63 -2.29 -32.83
C GLY A 517 -14.87 -3.58 -33.20
N GLN A 518 -13.55 -3.53 -33.28
CA GLN A 518 -12.72 -4.69 -33.58
C GLN A 518 -12.45 -5.55 -32.32
N PRO A 519 -12.19 -6.87 -32.49
CA PRO A 519 -11.78 -7.74 -31.39
C PRO A 519 -10.49 -7.27 -30.72
N VAL A 520 -10.38 -7.45 -29.40
CA VAL A 520 -9.16 -7.09 -28.65
C VAL A 520 -7.99 -7.98 -29.04
N TYR A 521 -8.24 -9.30 -29.12
CA TYR A 521 -7.26 -10.30 -29.50
C TYR A 521 -7.42 -10.61 -30.99
N GLN A 522 -6.35 -10.41 -31.74
CA GLN A 522 -6.30 -10.66 -33.18
C GLN A 522 -4.97 -11.30 -33.49
N LEU A 523 -4.96 -12.30 -34.37
CA LEU A 523 -3.73 -12.86 -34.88
C LEU A 523 -3.05 -11.84 -35.80
N PRO A 524 -1.72 -11.70 -35.74
CA PRO A 524 -0.98 -10.95 -36.74
C PRO A 524 -1.04 -11.67 -38.10
N PRO A 525 -0.64 -11.01 -39.21
CA PRO A 525 -0.76 -11.57 -40.55
C PRO A 525 -0.09 -12.94 -40.76
N ASP A 526 0.96 -13.27 -40.00
CA ASP A 526 1.65 -14.55 -40.06
C ASP A 526 1.11 -15.60 -39.07
N GLY A 527 0.07 -15.26 -38.30
CA GLY A 527 -0.46 -16.07 -37.21
C GLY A 527 -1.55 -17.05 -37.65
N LYS A 528 -1.46 -18.28 -37.15
CA LYS A 528 -2.42 -19.38 -37.42
C LYS A 528 -3.33 -19.68 -36.23
N GLU A 529 -2.76 -19.77 -35.03
CA GLU A 529 -3.49 -20.21 -33.83
C GLU A 529 -3.01 -19.44 -32.59
N ILE A 530 -3.93 -18.91 -31.79
CA ILE A 530 -3.61 -18.30 -30.50
C ILE A 530 -3.42 -19.41 -29.46
N VAL A 531 -2.24 -19.46 -28.84
CA VAL A 531 -1.93 -20.43 -27.78
C VAL A 531 -2.35 -19.90 -26.42
N THR A 532 -1.97 -18.67 -26.09
CA THR A 532 -2.36 -18.02 -24.84
C THR A 532 -2.19 -16.51 -24.91
N THR A 533 -2.70 -15.82 -23.91
CA THR A 533 -2.50 -14.38 -23.69
C THR A 533 -1.86 -14.17 -22.33
N LEU A 534 -0.99 -13.16 -22.24
CA LEU A 534 -0.37 -12.74 -21.00
C LEU A 534 -0.85 -11.32 -20.66
N HIS A 535 -1.60 -11.19 -19.57
CA HIS A 535 -1.88 -9.91 -18.92
C HIS A 535 -1.22 -9.86 -17.55
N ILE A 536 -0.94 -8.64 -17.06
CA ILE A 536 -0.52 -8.46 -15.67
C ILE A 536 -1.59 -9.07 -14.75
N ASN A 537 -1.13 -9.86 -13.77
CA ASN A 537 -1.90 -10.65 -12.81
C ASN A 537 -2.66 -11.86 -13.38
N ASP A 538 -2.46 -12.22 -14.65
CA ASP A 538 -2.90 -13.56 -15.09
C ASP A 538 -2.11 -14.63 -14.33
N MET A 539 -2.77 -15.72 -13.99
CA MET A 539 -2.23 -16.80 -13.15
C MET A 539 -1.80 -17.99 -14.02
N PHE A 540 -0.65 -18.57 -13.67
CA PHE A 540 -0.05 -19.69 -14.39
C PHE A 540 0.55 -20.71 -13.43
N LEU A 541 0.38 -21.99 -13.77
CA LEU A 541 1.21 -23.06 -13.24
C LEU A 541 2.46 -23.20 -14.10
N LEU A 542 3.64 -23.18 -13.48
CA LEU A 542 4.94 -23.29 -14.16
C LEU A 542 5.66 -24.56 -13.72
N GLY A 543 6.26 -25.29 -14.65
CA GLY A 543 7.07 -26.47 -14.38
C GLY A 543 6.29 -27.76 -14.15
N LEU A 544 4.97 -27.75 -14.41
CA LEU A 544 4.10 -28.92 -14.32
C LEU A 544 3.61 -29.31 -15.72
N ASP A 545 3.66 -30.60 -16.01
CA ASP A 545 2.99 -31.15 -17.18
C ASP A 545 1.47 -31.15 -16.99
N LYS A 546 0.72 -30.92 -18.08
CA LYS A 546 -0.75 -30.88 -18.05
C LYS A 546 -1.38 -32.14 -17.46
N ASN A 547 -0.71 -33.28 -17.59
CA ASN A 547 -1.17 -34.59 -17.11
C ASN A 547 -0.82 -34.85 -15.63
N GLN A 548 0.04 -34.01 -15.02
CA GLN A 548 0.41 -34.13 -13.61
C GLN A 548 -0.57 -33.41 -12.68
N VAL A 549 -1.45 -32.57 -13.22
CA VAL A 549 -2.48 -31.87 -12.44
C VAL A 549 -3.76 -32.67 -12.52
N ASP A 550 -4.09 -33.39 -11.44
CA ASP A 550 -5.39 -33.99 -11.26
C ASP A 550 -6.41 -32.91 -10.85
N TRP A 551 -7.33 -32.61 -11.76
CA TRP A 551 -8.38 -31.61 -11.55
C TRP A 551 -9.57 -32.14 -10.73
N GLN A 552 -9.67 -33.46 -10.55
CA GLN A 552 -10.67 -34.10 -9.69
C GLN A 552 -10.18 -34.17 -8.24
N SER A 553 -8.87 -34.35 -8.04
CA SER A 553 -8.23 -34.36 -6.72
C SER A 553 -6.99 -33.44 -6.71
N LEU A 554 -7.20 -32.16 -6.39
CA LEU A 554 -6.15 -31.15 -6.39
C LEU A 554 -5.16 -31.35 -5.23
N ASP A 555 -3.87 -31.51 -5.57
CA ASP A 555 -2.77 -31.47 -4.61
C ASP A 555 -2.29 -30.02 -4.38
N TYR A 556 -2.75 -29.42 -3.29
CA TYR A 556 -2.42 -28.03 -2.96
C TYR A 556 -0.93 -27.83 -2.61
N ASP A 557 -0.23 -28.86 -2.15
CA ASP A 557 1.20 -28.76 -1.83
C ASP A 557 2.04 -28.65 -3.10
N ILE A 558 1.63 -29.32 -4.16
CA ILE A 558 2.22 -29.15 -5.49
C ILE A 558 1.80 -27.78 -6.07
N LEU A 559 0.51 -27.46 -6.05
CA LEU A 559 -0.01 -26.25 -6.69
C LEU A 559 0.60 -24.96 -6.11
N LYS A 560 0.80 -24.88 -4.79
CA LYS A 560 1.35 -23.68 -4.14
C LYS A 560 2.77 -23.37 -4.60
N GLU A 561 3.58 -24.39 -4.88
CA GLU A 561 4.96 -24.24 -5.35
C GLU A 561 5.05 -23.84 -6.81
N HIS A 562 4.05 -24.25 -7.61
CA HIS A 562 4.04 -24.05 -9.04
C HIS A 562 3.16 -22.88 -9.51
N LEU A 563 2.42 -22.20 -8.61
CA LEU A 563 1.50 -21.12 -8.97
C LEU A 563 2.16 -19.73 -8.94
N TYR A 564 2.16 -19.08 -10.09
CA TYR A 564 2.72 -17.75 -10.32
C TYR A 564 1.71 -16.82 -10.98
N ARG A 565 1.89 -15.52 -10.77
CA ARG A 565 1.20 -14.46 -11.50
C ARG A 565 2.15 -13.75 -12.45
N VAL A 566 1.65 -13.33 -13.59
CA VAL A 566 2.38 -12.44 -14.49
C VAL A 566 2.57 -11.08 -13.81
N GLN A 567 3.81 -10.65 -13.63
CA GLN A 567 4.15 -9.37 -13.01
C GLN A 567 4.47 -8.30 -14.04
N LYS A 568 5.31 -8.64 -15.02
CA LYS A 568 5.81 -7.71 -16.04
C LYS A 568 6.00 -8.46 -17.34
N LEU A 569 5.72 -7.77 -18.43
CA LEU A 569 5.81 -8.29 -19.79
C LEU A 569 6.53 -7.27 -20.67
N THR A 570 7.57 -7.73 -21.36
CA THR A 570 8.18 -7.03 -22.49
C THR A 570 8.47 -8.06 -23.58
N SER A 571 8.77 -7.58 -24.79
CA SER A 571 9.11 -8.47 -25.90
C SER A 571 10.28 -9.38 -25.50
N GLY A 572 10.08 -10.69 -25.65
CA GLY A 572 11.04 -11.73 -25.35
C GLY A 572 11.33 -11.97 -23.88
N ASP A 573 10.77 -11.19 -22.94
CA ASP A 573 11.01 -11.33 -21.49
C ASP A 573 9.71 -11.21 -20.67
N TYR A 574 9.33 -12.31 -20.03
CA TYR A 574 8.14 -12.39 -19.19
C TYR A 574 8.51 -12.73 -17.74
N PHE A 575 8.02 -11.93 -16.79
CA PHE A 575 8.31 -12.09 -15.38
C PHE A 575 7.10 -12.65 -14.65
N PHE A 576 7.27 -13.82 -14.05
CA PHE A 576 6.28 -14.53 -13.26
C PHE A 576 6.69 -14.52 -11.79
N ARG A 577 5.84 -14.02 -10.91
CA ARG A 577 6.11 -13.93 -9.47
C ARG A 577 5.23 -14.90 -8.70
N LYS A 578 5.74 -15.49 -7.60
CA LYS A 578 4.95 -16.39 -6.78
C LYS A 578 3.67 -15.68 -6.32
N HIS A 579 2.55 -16.38 -6.38
CA HIS A 579 1.24 -15.79 -6.15
C HIS A 579 1.05 -15.23 -4.71
N LEU A 580 1.81 -15.76 -3.75
CA LEU A 580 1.82 -15.35 -2.35
C LEU A 580 2.49 -13.98 -2.13
N SER A 581 3.44 -13.61 -2.99
CA SER A 581 4.25 -12.40 -2.82
C SER A 581 3.43 -11.12 -2.88
N SER A 582 3.46 -10.37 -1.78
CA SER A 582 2.85 -9.03 -1.67
C SER A 582 3.78 -7.91 -2.11
N THR A 583 5.08 -8.17 -2.20
CA THR A 583 6.10 -7.21 -2.63
C THR A 583 6.65 -7.53 -4.01
N VAL A 584 7.30 -6.54 -4.60
CA VAL A 584 8.01 -6.66 -5.89
C VAL A 584 9.51 -6.87 -5.68
N THR A 585 9.97 -6.84 -4.42
CA THR A 585 11.39 -6.83 -4.06
C THR A 585 11.93 -8.20 -3.71
N ASP A 586 11.06 -9.18 -3.41
CA ASP A 586 11.53 -10.55 -3.19
C ASP A 586 12.10 -11.17 -4.48
N ASN A 587 13.00 -12.15 -4.29
CA ASN A 587 13.64 -12.90 -5.37
C ASN A 587 12.84 -14.13 -5.82
N GLN A 588 11.56 -14.25 -5.43
CA GLN A 588 10.71 -15.41 -5.76
C GLN A 588 9.99 -15.17 -7.10
N PHE A 589 10.77 -15.12 -8.18
CA PHE A 589 10.25 -14.96 -9.53
C PHE A 589 10.99 -15.84 -10.54
N TYR A 590 10.29 -16.20 -11.61
CA TYR A 590 10.87 -16.76 -12.82
C TYR A 590 10.84 -15.73 -13.95
N GLN A 591 11.95 -15.64 -14.68
CA GLN A 591 12.03 -14.90 -15.93
C GLN A 591 12.08 -15.89 -17.08
N ILE A 592 11.06 -15.86 -17.93
CA ILE A 592 11.01 -16.65 -19.16
C ILE A 592 11.51 -15.77 -20.31
N ARG A 593 12.54 -16.25 -21.01
CA ARG A 593 13.18 -15.61 -22.16
C ARG A 593 13.00 -16.44 -23.43
N GLY A 594 12.18 -15.96 -24.34
CA GLY A 594 11.94 -16.59 -25.64
C GLY A 594 11.33 -18.00 -25.57
N PHE A 595 11.18 -18.61 -26.75
CA PHE A 595 10.50 -19.90 -26.95
C PHE A 595 11.48 -21.05 -27.17
N GLY A 596 12.42 -21.26 -26.24
CA GLY A 596 13.37 -22.37 -26.29
C GLY A 596 13.23 -23.36 -25.13
N ASP A 597 14.12 -24.36 -25.12
CA ASP A 597 14.25 -25.38 -24.07
C ASP A 597 15.38 -25.09 -23.05
N GLY A 598 16.05 -23.93 -23.19
CA GLY A 598 17.09 -23.51 -22.25
C GLY A 598 16.56 -23.27 -20.83
N LYS A 599 17.44 -23.03 -19.86
CA LYS A 599 17.07 -22.83 -18.44
C LYS A 599 15.99 -21.75 -18.21
N THR A 600 15.91 -20.76 -19.09
CA THR A 600 14.91 -19.68 -19.04
C THR A 600 13.83 -19.81 -20.11
N GLY A 601 13.72 -20.93 -20.80
CA GLY A 601 12.89 -21.07 -21.99
C GLY A 601 11.41 -21.36 -21.70
N TRP A 602 10.54 -20.90 -22.59
CA TRP A 602 9.09 -21.16 -22.49
C TRP A 602 8.75 -22.65 -22.43
N PHE A 603 9.43 -23.49 -23.21
CA PHE A 603 9.13 -24.93 -23.24
C PHE A 603 9.61 -25.66 -21.99
N THR A 604 10.62 -25.14 -21.31
CA THR A 604 11.12 -25.67 -20.04
C THR A 604 10.13 -25.44 -18.89
N PHE A 605 9.55 -24.24 -18.82
CA PHE A 605 8.60 -23.89 -17.76
C PHE A 605 7.16 -24.32 -18.04
N LYS A 606 6.85 -24.79 -19.26
CA LYS A 606 5.52 -25.29 -19.66
C LYS A 606 4.34 -24.47 -19.09
N PRO A 607 4.26 -23.13 -19.32
CA PRO A 607 3.28 -22.31 -18.63
C PRO A 607 1.83 -22.72 -18.94
N LEU A 608 1.10 -23.12 -17.91
CA LEU A 608 -0.31 -23.48 -17.99
C LEU A 608 -1.16 -22.39 -17.37
N LYS A 609 -1.95 -21.69 -18.19
CA LYS A 609 -2.84 -20.62 -17.71
C LYS A 609 -3.96 -21.19 -16.85
N VAL A 610 -4.20 -20.59 -15.70
CA VAL A 610 -5.25 -20.98 -14.75
C VAL A 610 -5.99 -19.75 -14.25
N LYS A 611 -7.16 -19.97 -13.63
CA LYS A 611 -7.93 -18.93 -12.95
C LYS A 611 -8.06 -19.29 -11.48
N ILE A 612 -7.83 -18.33 -10.60
CA ILE A 612 -8.11 -18.46 -9.17
C ILE A 612 -9.33 -17.60 -8.84
N SER A 613 -10.33 -18.19 -8.20
CA SER A 613 -11.53 -17.48 -7.73
C SER A 613 -11.22 -16.55 -6.56
N VAL A 614 -12.19 -15.75 -6.09
CA VAL A 614 -11.92 -14.84 -4.96
C VAL A 614 -11.80 -15.58 -3.62
N SER A 615 -12.33 -16.81 -3.52
CA SER A 615 -12.12 -17.68 -2.36
C SER A 615 -10.86 -18.55 -2.44
N GLY A 616 -10.15 -18.55 -3.57
CA GLY A 616 -8.92 -19.34 -3.76
C GLY A 616 -9.10 -20.67 -4.49
N GLN A 617 -10.26 -20.92 -5.09
CA GLN A 617 -10.47 -22.12 -5.91
C GLN A 617 -9.78 -21.98 -7.27
N ILE A 618 -8.99 -22.98 -7.63
CA ILE A 618 -8.31 -23.04 -8.92
C ILE A 618 -9.19 -23.70 -9.98
N GLN A 619 -9.21 -23.12 -11.17
CA GLN A 619 -9.94 -23.61 -12.33
C GLN A 619 -9.03 -23.53 -13.56
N LYS A 620 -9.13 -24.55 -14.41
CA LYS A 620 -8.51 -24.56 -15.73
C LYS A 620 -9.26 -23.61 -16.67
N LEU A 621 -8.53 -22.90 -17.53
CA LEU A 621 -9.07 -22.00 -18.55
C LEU A 621 -9.14 -22.64 -19.93
#